data_AF-A0A6D0IMR1-F1
#
_entry.id   AF-A0A6D0IMR1-F1
#
_cell.length_a   1.000
_cell.length_b   1.000
_cell.length_c   1.000
_cell.angle_alpha   90.00
_cell.angle_beta   90.00
_cell.angle_gamma   90.00
#
_symmetry.space_group_name_H-M   'P 1'
#
loop_
_entity.id
_entity.type
_entity.pdbx_description
1 polymer ?
#
loop_
_entity_poly.entity_id
_entity_poly.type
_entity_poly.pdbx_seq_one_letter_code
_entity_poly.pdbx_strand_id
1 'polypeptide(L)'
;PKGIEPVITLSSGEAKQIEILYIEPIDGYRIQFDWYPTSDSTDPVDMRMYLRCQGDAISETWLYQYFPPAPDKRQYVDDRVMS
;
A
#
# COMPACT_ATOMS: atom_id res chain seq x y z
N PRO A 1 18.58 -6.24 -0.64
CA PRO A 1 18.87 -6.27 -2.09
C PRO A 1 18.60 -4.91 -2.75
N LYS A 2 19.49 -4.41 -3.60
CA LYS A 2 19.22 -3.17 -4.37
C LYS A 2 18.16 -3.49 -5.44
N GLY A 3 17.14 -2.65 -5.56
CA GLY A 3 16.13 -2.75 -6.63
C GLY A 3 14.89 -3.59 -6.32
N ILE A 4 14.53 -3.77 -5.04
CA ILE A 4 13.21 -4.27 -4.67
C ILE A 4 12.20 -3.14 -4.83
N GLU A 5 11.07 -3.47 -5.45
CA GLU A 5 9.95 -2.54 -5.61
C GLU A 5 8.62 -3.26 -5.37
N PRO A 6 7.66 -2.63 -4.67
CA PRO A 6 6.30 -3.14 -4.57
C PRO A 6 5.52 -2.79 -5.84
N VAL A 7 4.94 -3.79 -6.48
CA VAL A 7 3.99 -3.59 -7.57
C VAL A 7 2.59 -3.59 -6.97
N ILE A 8 1.98 -2.41 -6.89
CA ILE A 8 0.66 -2.20 -6.28
C ILE A 8 -0.37 -1.96 -7.38
N THR A 9 -1.50 -2.66 -7.31
CA THR A 9 -2.67 -2.42 -8.18
C THR A 9 -3.90 -2.19 -7.32
N LEU A 10 -4.61 -1.11 -7.62
CA LEU A 10 -5.82 -0.69 -6.94
C LEU A 10 -6.95 -0.58 -7.97
N SER A 11 -8.12 -1.08 -7.64
CA SER A 11 -9.32 -0.90 -8.47
C SER A 11 -9.82 0.55 -8.48
N SER A 12 -9.58 1.31 -7.40
CA SER A 12 -9.84 2.74 -7.30
C SER A 12 -8.90 3.41 -6.28
N GLY A 13 -8.73 4.74 -6.38
CA GLY A 13 -7.78 5.50 -5.58
C GLY A 13 -6.32 5.36 -6.03
N GLU A 14 -5.42 5.88 -5.22
CA GLU A 14 -3.98 5.93 -5.48
C GLU A 14 -3.19 5.48 -4.25
N ALA A 15 -2.12 4.71 -4.46
CA ALA A 15 -1.13 4.43 -3.43
C ALA A 15 -0.11 5.58 -3.36
N LYS A 16 0.12 6.13 -2.18
CA LYS A 16 1.10 7.19 -1.91
C LYS A 16 1.98 6.79 -0.74
N GLN A 17 3.06 7.54 -0.54
CA GLN A 17 3.97 7.35 0.61
C GLN A 17 4.45 5.91 0.76
N ILE A 18 4.89 5.34 -0.36
CA ILE A 18 5.33 3.95 -0.41
C ILE A 18 6.69 3.85 0.29
N GLU A 19 6.75 3.04 1.33
CA GLU A 19 7.96 2.80 2.12
C GLU A 19 8.30 1.31 2.11
N ILE A 20 9.60 1.02 1.95
CA ILE A 20 10.16 -0.33 1.96
C ILE A 20 11.14 -0.41 3.12
N LEU A 21 10.79 -1.20 4.12
CA LEU A 21 11.56 -1.35 5.35
C LEU A 21 12.10 -2.77 5.43
N TYR A 22 13.41 -2.93 5.60
CA TYR A 22 13.97 -4.22 5.97
C TYR A 22 13.79 -4.44 7.47
N ILE A 23 13.23 -5.59 7.83
CA ILE A 23 12.93 -5.98 9.22
C ILE A 23 13.83 -7.15 9.57
N GLU A 24 14.95 -6.85 10.23
CA GLU A 24 15.98 -7.83 10.61
C GLU A 24 15.42 -9.04 11.38
N PRO A 25 14.53 -8.89 12.39
CA PRO A 25 14.03 -10.04 13.15
C PRO A 25 13.31 -11.12 12.35
N ILE A 26 12.80 -10.79 11.17
CA ILE A 26 12.11 -11.74 10.28
C ILE A 26 12.85 -11.96 8.97
N ASP A 27 14.06 -11.41 8.83
CA ASP A 27 14.87 -11.38 7.60
C ASP A 27 14.01 -11.08 6.36
N GLY A 28 13.21 -10.02 6.45
CA GLY A 28 12.13 -9.77 5.52
C GLY A 28 11.89 -8.30 5.24
N TYR A 29 10.99 -8.04 4.30
CA TYR A 29 10.60 -6.69 3.91
C TYR A 29 9.18 -6.38 4.40
N ARG A 30 9.02 -5.25 5.06
CA ARG A 30 7.73 -4.62 5.34
C ARG A 30 7.50 -3.52 4.32
N ILE A 31 6.33 -3.55 3.69
CA ILE A 31 5.88 -2.52 2.78
C ILE A 31 4.76 -1.74 3.46
N GLN A 32 4.87 -0.42 3.45
CA GLN A 32 3.82 0.48 3.89
C GLN A 32 3.46 1.39 2.73
N PHE A 33 2.18 1.70 2.60
CA PHE A 33 1.68 2.68 1.66
C PHE A 33 0.34 3.18 2.17
N ASP A 34 0.02 4.41 1.82
CA ASP A 34 -1.25 5.03 2.13
C ASP A 34 -2.15 4.96 0.91
N TRP A 35 -3.39 4.52 1.10
CA TRP A 35 -4.42 4.62 0.07
C TRP A 35 -5.12 5.98 0.17
N TYR A 36 -5.11 6.72 -0.94
CA TYR A 36 -5.81 7.98 -1.08
C TYR A 36 -6.99 7.83 -2.05
N PRO A 37 -8.21 8.25 -1.67
CA PRO A 37 -9.35 8.22 -2.55
C PRO A 37 -9.19 9.21 -3.70
N THR A 38 -9.60 8.80 -4.90
CA THR A 38 -9.74 9.68 -6.07
C THR A 38 -11.20 10.04 -6.38
N SER A 39 -12.14 9.53 -5.58
CA SER A 39 -13.56 9.83 -5.67
C SER A 39 -14.26 9.67 -4.31
N ASP A 40 -15.52 10.09 -4.25
CA ASP A 40 -16.39 9.92 -3.08
C ASP A 40 -17.04 8.54 -2.99
N SER A 41 -16.76 7.62 -3.93
CA SER A 41 -17.31 6.26 -3.89
C SER A 41 -16.94 5.55 -2.60
N THR A 42 -17.88 4.75 -2.10
CA THR A 42 -17.71 3.84 -0.96
C THR A 42 -17.68 2.37 -1.39
N ASP A 43 -17.59 2.12 -2.70
CA ASP A 43 -17.47 0.76 -3.23
C ASP A 43 -16.20 0.08 -2.70
N PRO A 44 -16.20 -1.25 -2.53
CA PRO A 44 -15.01 -1.97 -2.10
C PRO A 44 -13.84 -1.73 -3.05
N VAL A 45 -12.66 -1.53 -2.47
CA VAL A 45 -11.41 -1.35 -3.20
C VAL A 45 -10.63 -2.66 -3.15
N ASP A 46 -10.57 -3.34 -4.29
CA ASP A 46 -9.66 -4.45 -4.49
C ASP A 46 -8.22 -3.94 -4.57
N MET A 47 -7.36 -4.51 -3.71
CA MET A 47 -5.94 -4.19 -3.60
C MET A 47 -5.11 -5.44 -3.83
N ARG A 48 -4.07 -5.31 -4.65
CA ARG A 48 -3.11 -6.36 -4.94
C ARG A 48 -1.70 -5.81 -4.78
N MET A 49 -0.82 -6.57 -4.16
CA MET A 49 0.60 -6.22 -4.07
C MET A 49 1.48 -7.45 -4.16
N TYR A 50 2.58 -7.36 -4.90
CA TYR A 50 3.69 -8.30 -4.81
C TYR A 50 5.01 -7.56 -4.94
N LEU A 51 6.10 -8.18 -4.50
CA LEU A 51 7.45 -7.64 -4.63
C LEU A 51 8.06 -8.09 -5.94
N ARG A 52 8.70 -7.15 -6.64
CA ARG A 52 9.52 -7.39 -7.82
C ARG A 52 10.96 -7.02 -7.53
N CYS A 53 11.90 -7.74 -8.12
CA CYS A 53 13.32 -7.40 -8.12
C CYS A 53 13.88 -7.69 -9.50
N GLN A 54 14.47 -6.68 -10.14
CA GLN A 54 15.12 -6.83 -11.46
C GLN A 54 14.22 -7.46 -12.55
N GLY A 55 12.92 -7.20 -12.50
CA GLY A 55 11.95 -7.73 -13.46
C GLY A 55 11.20 -8.99 -12.99
N ASP A 56 11.74 -9.72 -12.02
CA ASP A 56 11.14 -10.97 -11.54
C ASP A 56 10.30 -10.75 -10.28
N ALA A 57 9.14 -11.41 -10.21
CA ALA A 57 8.33 -11.47 -9.00
C ALA A 57 9.02 -12.36 -7.96
N ILE A 58 9.24 -11.81 -6.76
CA ILE A 58 9.99 -12.48 -5.67
C ILE A 58 9.12 -12.78 -4.44
N SER A 59 7.83 -12.47 -4.50
CA SER A 59 6.87 -12.83 -3.46
C SER A 59 5.58 -13.36 -4.07
N GLU A 60 4.79 -14.03 -3.24
CA GLU A 60 3.37 -14.25 -3.52
C GLU A 60 2.63 -12.90 -3.62
N THR A 61 1.43 -12.93 -4.20
CA THR A 61 0.56 -11.75 -4.27
C THR A 61 -0.27 -11.62 -3.00
N TRP A 62 -0.05 -10.56 -2.25
CA TRP A 62 -0.97 -10.10 -1.21
C TRP A 62 -2.25 -9.59 -1.88
N LEU A 63 -3.39 -10.16 -1.49
CA LEU A 63 -4.72 -9.78 -1.93
C LEU A 63 -5.51 -9.28 -0.73
N TYR A 64 -6.10 -8.10 -0.87
CA TYR A 64 -6.91 -7.50 0.19
C TYR A 64 -8.04 -6.69 -0.42
N GLN A 65 -9.18 -6.67 0.27
CA GLN A 65 -10.31 -5.83 -0.11
C GLN A 65 -10.58 -4.85 1.01
N TYR A 66 -10.49 -3.56 0.69
CA TYR A 66 -10.72 -2.48 1.64
C TYR A 66 -12.12 -1.89 1.44
N PHE A 67 -12.81 -1.60 2.53
CA PHE A 67 -14.14 -0.99 2.53
C PHE A 67 -14.01 0.44 3.06
N PRO A 68 -13.88 1.44 2.18
CA PRO A 68 -13.62 2.81 2.60
C PRO A 68 -14.82 3.38 3.38
N PRO A 69 -14.58 4.15 4.46
CA PRO A 69 -15.65 4.86 5.12
C PRO A 69 -16.24 5.94 4.19
N ALA A 70 -17.43 6.42 4.56
CA ALA A 70 -18.07 7.54 3.88
C ALA A 70 -17.14 8.77 3.82
N PRO A 71 -17.20 9.59 2.75
CA PRO A 71 -16.28 10.72 2.53
C PRO A 71 -16.14 11.66 3.73
N ASP A 72 -17.23 11.97 4.41
CA ASP A 72 -17.28 12.84 5.59
C ASP A 72 -16.59 12.25 6.83
N LYS A 73 -16.33 10.94 6.83
CA LYS A 73 -15.67 10.20 7.92
C LYS A 73 -14.22 9.83 7.61
N ARG A 74 -13.69 10.23 6.45
CA ARG A 74 -12.29 10.02 6.09
C ARG A 74 -11.42 11.06 6.79
N GLN A 75 -11.05 10.79 8.04
CA GLN A 75 -10.09 11.60 8.79
C GLN A 75 -8.68 11.04 8.57
N TYR A 76 -7.82 11.82 7.92
CA TYR A 76 -6.42 11.49 7.71
C TYR A 76 -5.59 12.20 8.75
N VAL A 77 -4.88 11.42 9.56
CA VAL A 77 -3.88 11.96 10.49
C VAL A 77 -2.53 11.75 9.82
N ASP A 78 -1.85 12.85 9.48
CA ASP A 78 -0.46 12.78 9.03
C ASP A 78 0.45 12.77 10.27
N ASP A 79 0.76 11.57 10.74
CA ASP A 79 1.61 11.34 11.91
C ASP A 79 3.03 11.92 11.76
N ARG A 80 3.45 12.28 10.54
CA ARG A 80 4.78 12.87 10.27
C ARG A 80 4.84 14.36 10.58
N VAL A 81 3.69 15.05 10.63
CA VAL A 81 3.60 16.49 10.92
C VAL A 81 3.55 16.76 12.42
N MET A 82 3.28 15.75 13.24
CA MET A 82 3.16 15.87 14.70
C MET A 82 4.51 15.79 15.46
N SER A 83 5.64 16.02 14.77
CA SER A 83 6.99 16.07 15.36
C SER A 83 7.47 17.48 15.69
#